data_AF-A0ABD2L6P0-F1
#
_entry.id   AF-A0ABD2L6P0-F1
#
_cell.length_a   1.000
_cell.length_b   1.000
_cell.length_c   1.000
_cell.angle_alpha   90.00
_cell.angle_beta   90.00
_cell.angle_gamma   90.00
#
_symmetry.space_group_name_H-M   'P 1'
#
loop_
_entity.id
_entity.type
_entity.pdbx_description
1 polymer ?
#
loop_
_entity_poly.entity_id
_entity_poly.type
_entity_poly.pdbx_seq_one_letter_code
_entity_poly.pdbx_strand_id
1 'polypeptide(L)'
;MNVVIMKVYSPNATAVLFSTGKFVCTGATDEKNCRKAADNLAERIQQCGYYNAQIREFTVQNLVATTDVNFHIRLGPLSDYLGAKQCSFTPELFPGLVIRNTHPKVSIIVFSNGKINLTGAKSKNDIDYAFNKFYSTLCKYKH
;
A
#
# COMPACT_ATOMS: atom_id res chain seq x y z
N MET A 1 -5.76 25.07 3.00
CA MET A 1 -6.15 24.16 1.89
C MET A 1 -7.46 23.53 2.30
N ASN A 2 -8.57 23.86 1.64
CA ASN A 2 -9.89 23.36 2.04
C ASN A 2 -10.13 22.04 1.32
N VAL A 3 -10.34 20.97 2.09
CA VAL A 3 -10.67 19.63 1.59
C VAL A 3 -11.99 19.18 2.21
N VAL A 4 -12.75 18.40 1.45
CA VAL A 4 -13.96 17.74 1.95
C VAL A 4 -13.66 16.26 2.11
N ILE A 5 -13.91 15.72 3.30
CA ILE A 5 -13.77 14.28 3.58
C ILE A 5 -15.17 13.66 3.50
N MET A 6 -15.34 12.67 2.63
CA MET A 6 -16.60 11.96 2.43
C MET A 6 -16.42 10.47 2.70
N LYS A 7 -17.36 9.89 3.44
CA LYS A 7 -17.47 8.43 3.58
C LYS A 7 -18.37 7.85 2.48
N VAL A 8 -17.84 6.85 1.79
CA VAL A 8 -18.57 6.00 0.85
C VAL A 8 -18.78 4.66 1.54
N TYR A 9 -20.03 4.18 1.59
CA TYR A 9 -20.38 2.98 2.37
C TYR A 9 -20.56 1.71 1.51
N SER A 10 -20.60 1.84 0.19
CA SER A 10 -20.81 0.70 -0.71
C SER A 10 -20.07 0.92 -2.04
N PRO A 11 -18.79 0.53 -2.16
CA PRO A 11 -17.96 -0.13 -1.16
C PRO A 11 -17.46 0.85 -0.08
N ASN A 12 -17.05 0.31 1.07
CA ASN A 12 -16.47 1.10 2.16
C ASN A 12 -15.17 1.77 1.70
N ALA A 13 -15.18 3.10 1.63
CA ALA A 13 -14.01 3.90 1.29
C ALA A 13 -14.12 5.29 1.92
N THR A 14 -12.98 5.95 2.09
CA THR A 14 -12.91 7.37 2.43
C THR A 14 -12.40 8.13 1.21
N ALA A 15 -13.15 9.14 0.78
CA ALA A 15 -12.77 10.04 -0.28
C ALA A 15 -12.33 11.39 0.30
N VAL A 16 -11.20 11.90 -0.14
CA VAL A 16 -10.74 13.27 0.13
C VAL A 16 -10.87 14.07 -1.16
N LEU A 17 -11.85 14.98 -1.22
CA LEU A 17 -12.13 15.84 -2.36
C LEU A 17 -11.43 17.19 -2.19
N PHE A 18 -10.74 17.63 -3.23
CA PHE A 18 -10.07 18.93 -3.30
C PHE A 18 -10.92 19.92 -4.11
N SER A 19 -10.74 21.22 -3.86
CA SER A 19 -11.41 22.29 -4.62
C SER A 19 -11.11 22.26 -6.12
N THR A 20 -10.05 21.57 -6.54
CA THR A 20 -9.66 21.37 -7.95
C THR A 20 -10.50 20.30 -8.67
N GLY A 21 -11.40 19.61 -7.96
CA GLY A 21 -12.16 18.48 -8.49
C GLY A 21 -11.39 17.16 -8.48
N LYS A 22 -10.11 17.15 -8.12
CA LYS A 22 -9.36 15.92 -7.82
C LYS A 22 -9.89 15.32 -6.52
N PHE A 23 -9.92 14.00 -6.42
CA PHE A 23 -10.13 13.32 -5.15
C PHE A 23 -9.23 12.10 -5.02
N VAL A 24 -9.01 11.69 -3.78
CA VAL A 24 -8.27 10.47 -3.41
C VAL A 24 -9.21 9.56 -2.65
N CYS A 25 -9.36 8.32 -3.12
CA CYS A 25 -10.10 7.28 -2.40
C CYS A 25 -9.12 6.33 -1.70
N THR A 26 -9.41 5.97 -0.45
CA THR A 26 -8.67 4.99 0.34
C THR A 26 -9.61 4.01 1.03
N GLY A 27 -9.11 2.82 1.36
CA GLY A 27 -9.82 1.82 2.16
C GLY A 27 -10.49 0.68 1.38
N ALA A 28 -10.61 0.78 0.06
CA ALA A 28 -11.04 -0.35 -0.76
C ALA A 28 -9.91 -1.39 -0.93
N THR A 29 -10.28 -2.66 -0.92
CA THR A 29 -9.36 -3.82 -0.92
C THR A 29 -8.99 -4.33 -2.32
N ASP A 30 -9.65 -3.81 -3.35
CA ASP A 30 -9.39 -4.15 -4.75
C ASP A 30 -9.70 -2.95 -5.65
N GLU A 31 -9.08 -2.94 -6.83
CA GLU A 31 -9.17 -1.85 -7.79
C GLU A 31 -10.59 -1.61 -8.30
N LYS A 32 -11.36 -2.69 -8.49
CA LYS A 32 -12.75 -2.61 -8.97
C LYS A 32 -13.63 -1.90 -7.95
N ASN A 33 -13.48 -2.21 -6.67
CA ASN A 33 -14.19 -1.53 -5.59
C ASN A 33 -13.72 -0.08 -5.43
N CYS A 34 -12.43 0.22 -5.59
CA CYS A 34 -11.94 1.61 -5.65
C CYS A 34 -12.63 2.40 -6.78
N ARG A 35 -12.75 1.80 -7.97
CA ARG A 35 -13.40 2.43 -9.11
C ARG A 35 -14.90 2.65 -8.84
N LYS A 36 -15.59 1.66 -8.31
CA LYS A 36 -16.99 1.79 -7.92
C LYS A 36 -17.22 2.88 -6.87
N ALA A 37 -16.32 2.99 -5.87
CA ALA A 37 -16.40 4.08 -4.88
C ALA A 37 -16.20 5.46 -5.52
N ALA A 38 -15.29 5.57 -6.49
CA ALA A 38 -15.08 6.79 -7.26
C ALA A 38 -16.31 7.17 -8.09
N ASP A 39 -16.94 6.21 -8.77
CA ASP A 39 -18.15 6.44 -9.57
C ASP A 39 -19.32 6.91 -8.66
N ASN A 40 -19.54 6.23 -7.53
CA ASN A 40 -20.55 6.63 -6.54
C ASN A 40 -20.30 8.03 -5.94
N LEU A 41 -19.03 8.42 -5.81
CA LEU A 41 -18.67 9.77 -5.37
C LEU A 41 -19.07 10.81 -6.42
N ALA A 42 -18.81 10.53 -7.70
CA ALA A 42 -19.21 11.39 -8.79
C ALA A 42 -20.73 11.57 -8.84
N GLU A 43 -21.50 10.50 -8.70
CA GLU A 43 -22.97 10.55 -8.63
C GLU A 43 -23.47 11.44 -7.47
N ARG A 44 -22.86 11.33 -6.28
CA ARG A 44 -23.21 12.20 -5.14
C ARG A 44 -22.88 13.66 -5.41
N ILE A 45 -21.76 13.94 -6.07
CA ILE A 45 -21.39 15.31 -6.45
C ILE A 45 -22.39 15.87 -7.47
N GLN A 46 -22.86 15.05 -8.43
CA GLN A 46 -23.91 15.44 -9.37
C GLN A 46 -25.22 15.81 -8.64
N GLN A 47 -25.61 15.03 -7.62
CA GLN A 47 -26.80 15.29 -6.80
C GLN A 47 -26.72 16.62 -6.01
N CYS A 48 -25.51 17.13 -5.77
CA CYS A 48 -25.30 18.45 -5.16
C CYS A 48 -25.35 19.62 -6.17
N GLY A 49 -25.75 19.38 -7.42
CA GLY A 49 -25.90 20.40 -8.47
C GLY A 49 -24.72 20.49 -9.45
N TYR A 50 -23.72 19.63 -9.33
CA TYR A 50 -22.58 19.56 -10.25
C TYR A 50 -22.80 18.49 -11.33
N TYR A 51 -23.83 18.65 -12.16
CA TYR A 51 -24.33 17.62 -13.08
C TYR A 51 -23.30 17.07 -14.08
N ASN A 52 -22.24 17.83 -14.38
CA ASN A 52 -21.16 17.43 -15.29
C ASN A 52 -19.99 16.68 -14.61
N ALA A 53 -20.09 16.42 -13.30
CA ALA A 53 -19.05 15.71 -12.56
C ALA A 53 -18.94 14.26 -13.05
N GLN A 54 -17.75 13.85 -13.48
CA GLN A 54 -17.49 12.51 -14.00
C GLN A 54 -16.03 12.14 -13.78
N ILE A 55 -15.76 10.83 -13.71
CA ILE A 55 -14.39 10.31 -13.58
C ILE A 55 -13.72 10.34 -14.95
N ARG A 56 -12.75 11.24 -15.14
CA ARG A 56 -11.96 11.33 -16.37
C ARG A 56 -10.76 10.40 -16.37
N GLU A 57 -10.04 10.38 -15.25
CA GLU A 57 -8.83 9.59 -15.08
C GLU A 57 -8.92 8.84 -13.75
N PHE A 58 -8.62 7.55 -13.79
CA PHE A 58 -8.53 6.70 -12.62
C PHE A 58 -7.16 6.04 -12.61
N THR A 59 -6.41 6.23 -11.53
CA THR A 59 -5.07 5.65 -11.38
C THR A 59 -4.88 5.14 -9.97
N VAL A 60 -4.31 3.94 -9.85
CA VAL A 60 -3.87 3.40 -8.57
C VAL A 60 -2.59 4.12 -8.15
N GLN A 61 -2.66 4.83 -7.03
CA GLN A 61 -1.51 5.60 -6.50
C GLN A 61 -0.65 4.77 -5.55
N ASN A 62 -1.27 3.86 -4.80
CA ASN A 62 -0.59 3.01 -3.83
C ASN A 62 -1.40 1.75 -3.55
N LEU A 63 -0.72 0.61 -3.54
CA LEU A 63 -1.21 -0.66 -3.03
C LEU A 63 -0.45 -1.03 -1.76
N VAL A 64 -1.20 -1.51 -0.78
CA VAL A 64 -0.67 -2.09 0.45
C VAL A 64 -1.03 -3.56 0.45
N ALA A 65 -0.02 -4.42 0.58
CA ALA A 65 -0.21 -5.85 0.69
C ALA A 65 0.36 -6.34 2.02
N THR A 66 -0.24 -7.40 2.54
CA THR A 66 0.24 -8.12 3.72
C THR A 66 0.34 -9.59 3.39
N THR A 67 1.35 -10.27 3.91
CA THR A 67 1.54 -11.70 3.73
C THR A 67 2.20 -12.29 4.97
N ASP A 68 2.14 -13.61 5.09
CA ASP A 68 2.76 -14.37 6.17
C ASP A 68 3.53 -15.53 5.56
N VAL A 69 4.84 -15.61 5.84
CA VAL A 69 5.68 -16.73 5.38
C VAL A 69 5.53 -17.98 6.27
N ASN A 70 4.79 -17.88 7.37
CA ASN A 70 4.50 -18.96 8.31
C ASN A 70 5.75 -19.57 8.97
N PHE A 71 6.79 -18.77 9.16
CA PHE A 71 7.98 -19.14 9.96
C PHE A 71 8.67 -17.91 10.55
N HIS A 72 9.38 -18.11 11.65
CA HIS A 72 10.15 -17.05 12.30
C HIS A 72 11.40 -16.68 11.51
N ILE A 73 11.80 -15.41 11.54
CA ILE A 73 12.93 -14.87 10.77
C ILE A 73 13.93 -14.20 11.73
N ARG A 74 15.20 -14.57 11.62
CA ARG A 74 16.31 -13.93 12.35
C ARG A 74 16.65 -12.57 11.74
N LEU A 75 16.00 -11.50 12.22
CA LEU A 75 16.12 -10.14 11.65
C LEU A 75 17.52 -9.51 11.77
N GLY A 76 18.25 -9.75 12.88
CA GLY A 76 19.61 -9.21 13.06
C GLY A 76 20.57 -9.66 11.95
N PRO A 77 20.81 -10.98 11.81
CA PRO A 77 21.64 -11.51 10.73
C PRO A 77 21.15 -11.13 9.32
N LEU A 78 19.82 -11.06 9.11
CA LEU A 78 19.26 -10.60 7.84
C LEU A 78 19.62 -9.12 7.56
N SER A 79 19.55 -8.26 8.58
CA SER A 79 19.94 -6.86 8.47
C SER A 79 21.42 -6.71 8.16
N ASP A 80 22.28 -7.47 8.82
CA ASP A 80 23.72 -7.45 8.61
C ASP A 80 24.08 -7.85 7.17
N TYR A 81 23.37 -8.86 6.64
CA TYR A 81 23.53 -9.32 5.26
C TYR A 81 23.08 -8.30 4.20
N LEU A 82 21.91 -7.68 4.39
CA LEU A 82 21.38 -6.69 3.45
C LEU A 82 22.16 -5.36 3.52
N GLY A 83 22.66 -5.01 4.71
CA GLY A 83 23.40 -3.80 4.99
C GLY A 83 22.55 -2.52 4.95
N ALA A 84 23.11 -1.44 5.52
CA ALA A 84 22.42 -0.16 5.70
C ALA A 84 21.97 0.53 4.39
N LYS A 85 22.54 0.15 3.24
CA LYS A 85 22.12 0.66 1.92
C LYS A 85 20.76 0.12 1.49
N GLN A 86 20.40 -1.10 1.93
CA GLN A 86 19.22 -1.81 1.46
C GLN A 86 18.17 -2.02 2.55
N CYS A 87 18.56 -2.00 3.83
CA CYS A 87 17.63 -2.07 4.93
C CYS A 87 17.91 -1.11 6.08
N SER A 88 16.95 -1.00 6.98
CA SER A 88 17.07 -0.34 8.27
C SER A 88 16.41 -1.21 9.32
N PHE A 89 17.14 -1.48 10.40
CA PHE A 89 16.66 -2.27 11.53
C PHE A 89 17.22 -1.68 12.81
N THR A 90 16.33 -1.18 13.66
CA THR A 90 16.67 -0.64 14.98
C THR A 90 15.58 -1.12 15.94
N PRO A 91 15.73 -2.33 16.51
CA PRO A 91 14.64 -3.01 17.23
C PRO A 91 14.13 -2.22 18.44
N GLU A 92 14.96 -1.37 19.04
CA GLU A 92 14.59 -0.47 20.13
C GLU A 92 13.59 0.63 19.70
N LEU A 93 13.63 1.03 18.43
CA LEU A 93 12.75 2.06 17.86
C LEU A 93 11.56 1.46 17.11
N PHE A 94 11.77 0.34 16.41
CA PHE A 94 10.74 -0.30 15.61
C PHE A 94 11.01 -1.81 15.47
N PRO A 95 10.00 -2.69 15.72
CA PRO A 95 10.21 -4.13 15.78
C PRO A 95 10.37 -4.82 14.40
N GLY A 96 10.13 -4.10 13.30
CA GLY A 96 10.24 -4.63 11.94
C GLY A 96 11.55 -4.21 11.25
N LEU A 97 12.09 -5.10 10.42
CA LEU A 97 13.17 -4.77 9.50
C LEU A 97 12.58 -4.16 8.22
N VAL A 98 13.02 -2.96 7.86
CA VAL A 98 12.54 -2.25 6.67
C VAL A 98 13.53 -2.44 5.52
N ILE A 99 13.14 -3.17 4.47
CA ILE A 99 13.88 -3.34 3.22
C ILE A 99 13.35 -2.33 2.20
N ARG A 100 14.26 -1.60 1.54
CA ARG A 100 13.93 -0.66 0.46
C ARG A 100 14.26 -1.27 -0.89
N ASN A 101 13.24 -1.65 -1.66
CA ASN A 101 13.42 -2.04 -3.06
C ASN A 101 13.30 -0.79 -3.94
N THR A 102 14.29 -0.55 -4.79
CA THR A 102 14.35 0.64 -5.67
C THR A 102 13.56 0.46 -6.96
N HIS A 103 13.50 -0.77 -7.49
CA HIS A 103 12.77 -1.08 -8.71
C HIS A 103 12.11 -2.46 -8.63
N PRO A 104 10.76 -2.54 -8.63
CA PRO A 104 9.81 -1.43 -8.44
C PRO A 104 9.99 -0.77 -7.07
N LYS A 105 9.63 0.50 -6.93
CA LYS A 105 9.77 1.25 -5.67
C LYS A 105 8.78 0.72 -4.63
N VAL A 106 9.24 -0.21 -3.78
CA VAL A 106 8.41 -0.88 -2.77
C VAL A 106 9.19 -0.94 -1.44
N SER A 107 8.51 -0.56 -0.36
CA SER A 107 9.00 -0.75 1.01
C SER A 107 8.45 -2.06 1.55
N ILE A 108 9.34 -2.92 2.06
CA ILE A 108 8.98 -4.24 2.61
C ILE A 108 9.35 -4.23 4.08
N ILE A 109 8.37 -4.40 4.96
CA ILE A 109 8.57 -4.48 6.40
C ILE A 109 8.43 -5.94 6.80
N VAL A 110 9.50 -6.52 7.34
CA VAL A 110 9.56 -7.92 7.77
C VAL A 110 9.57 -7.97 9.29
N PHE A 111 8.66 -8.75 9.88
CA PHE A 111 8.60 -8.99 11.31
C PHE A 111 9.21 -10.35 11.66
N SER A 112 9.72 -10.48 12.90
CA SER A 112 10.38 -11.70 13.38
C SER A 112 9.46 -12.93 13.42
N ASN A 113 8.14 -12.73 13.40
CA ASN A 113 7.13 -13.80 13.34
C ASN A 113 6.76 -14.25 11.93
N GLY A 114 7.41 -13.71 10.89
CA GLY A 114 7.13 -14.07 9.49
C GLY A 114 6.07 -13.23 8.80
N LYS A 115 5.39 -12.32 9.51
CA LYS A 115 4.50 -11.35 8.88
C LYS A 115 5.29 -10.33 8.07
N ILE A 116 4.75 -9.94 6.93
CA ILE A 116 5.37 -8.99 6.01
C ILE A 116 4.34 -7.99 5.50
N ASN A 117 4.68 -6.70 5.53
CA ASN A 117 3.89 -5.64 4.91
C ASN A 117 4.67 -5.08 3.70
N LEU A 118 4.00 -4.93 2.57
CA LEU A 118 4.55 -4.31 1.35
C LEU A 118 3.74 -3.06 1.00
N THR A 119 4.42 -1.93 0.79
CA THR A 119 3.79 -0.64 0.46
C THR A 119 4.54 0.12 -0.63
N GLY A 120 3.85 1.01 -1.34
CA GLY A 120 4.44 1.87 -2.38
C GLY A 120 4.29 1.34 -3.82
N ALA A 121 3.77 0.12 -3.98
CA ALA A 121 3.49 -0.46 -5.29
C ALA A 121 2.32 0.25 -6.00
N LYS A 122 2.31 0.25 -7.33
CA LYS A 122 1.18 0.74 -8.13
C LYS A 122 0.40 -0.38 -8.81
N SER A 123 0.97 -1.58 -8.84
CA SER A 123 0.33 -2.77 -9.41
C SER A 123 0.56 -3.99 -8.53
N LYS A 124 -0.29 -5.01 -8.71
CA LYS A 124 -0.09 -6.32 -8.06
C LYS A 124 1.23 -6.96 -8.49
N ASN A 125 1.61 -6.82 -9.76
CA ASN A 125 2.86 -7.35 -10.28
C ASN A 125 4.09 -6.77 -9.56
N ASP A 126 4.04 -5.49 -9.18
CA ASP A 126 5.13 -4.86 -8.42
C ASP A 126 5.27 -5.49 -7.02
N ILE A 127 4.15 -5.79 -6.36
CA ILE A 127 4.10 -6.49 -5.08
C ILE A 127 4.70 -7.88 -5.23
N ASP A 128 4.22 -8.64 -6.22
CA ASP A 128 4.65 -10.02 -6.45
C ASP A 128 6.15 -10.09 -6.77
N TYR A 129 6.64 -9.18 -7.63
CA TYR A 129 8.06 -9.08 -7.94
C TYR A 129 8.89 -8.74 -6.70
N ALA A 130 8.49 -7.71 -5.94
CA ALA A 130 9.21 -7.28 -4.76
C ALA A 130 9.25 -8.39 -3.69
N PHE A 131 8.15 -9.09 -3.46
CA PHE A 131 8.11 -10.23 -2.54
C PHE A 131 9.04 -11.36 -3.00
N ASN A 132 8.89 -11.81 -4.25
CA ASN A 132 9.66 -12.94 -4.79
C ASN A 132 11.16 -12.68 -4.83
N LYS A 133 11.57 -11.43 -5.08
CA LYS A 133 12.98 -11.01 -5.07
C LYS A 133 13.65 -11.27 -3.72
N PHE A 134 12.93 -11.11 -2.61
CA PHE A 134 13.48 -11.28 -1.27
C PHE A 134 13.13 -12.61 -0.62
N TYR A 135 12.12 -13.32 -1.12
CA TYR A 135 11.62 -14.56 -0.51
C TYR A 135 12.72 -15.60 -0.29
N SER A 136 13.58 -15.84 -1.28
CA SER A 136 14.70 -16.79 -1.15
C SER A 136 15.70 -16.39 -0.07
N THR A 137 15.95 -15.09 0.11
CA THR A 137 16.79 -14.56 1.19
C THR A 137 16.11 -14.77 2.54
N LEU A 138 14.81 -14.48 2.67
CA LEU A 138 14.08 -14.68 3.91
C LEU A 138 14.13 -16.14 4.39
N CYS A 139 14.00 -17.10 3.46
CA CYS A 139 14.11 -18.53 3.75
C CYS A 139 15.47 -18.92 4.35
N LYS A 140 16.58 -18.28 3.95
CA LYS A 140 17.93 -18.55 4.51
C LYS A 140 18.06 -18.13 5.98
N TYR A 141 17.22 -17.19 6.42
CA TYR A 141 17.21 -16.67 7.79
C TYR A 141 16.04 -17.20 8.62
N LYS A 142 15.38 -18.27 8.15
CA LYS A 142 14.39 -19.01 8.93
C LYS A 142 15.02 -19.50 10.24
N HIS A 143 14.32 -19.20 11.34
CA HIS A 143 14.57 -19.78 12.66
C HIS A 143 13.87 -21.13 12.78
#